data_AF-A0A7S2CLX7-F1
#
_entry.id   AF-A0A7S2CLX7-F1
#
_cell.length_a   1.000
_cell.length_b   1.000
_cell.length_c   1.000
_cell.angle_alpha   90.00
_cell.angle_beta   90.00
_cell.angle_gamma   90.00
#
_symmetry.space_group_name_H-M   'P 1'
#
loop_
_entity.id
_entity.type
_entity.pdbx_description
1 polymer ?
#
loop_
_entity_poly.entity_id
_entity_poly.type
_entity_poly.pdbx_seq_one_letter_code
_entity_poly.pdbx_strand_id
1 'polypeptide(L)'
;FHPTKLRRGQLAGNNFEILVTDLSVQGAEAKARVEAVLGALSEQGVPNYFGPQRLGKHGQSARAGLERVLAAAGKPSAQHQHYLGGSSGKKKRKRQNQVGDWLLRMQIVALQSALFNACLGRRLDKGETRPAEGEELCGLVNEETNASLPGSAALFAEHRTFSAPMFGSECPPSNDIEHAVLSEFGITVSDLAAFSWLGVQGG
;
A
#
# COMPACT_ATOMS: atom_id res chain seq x y z
N PHE A 1 -26.31 -8.71 22.81
CA PHE A 1 -26.83 -7.40 22.32
C PHE A 1 -25.65 -6.45 22.24
N HIS A 2 -25.34 -5.89 21.07
CA HIS A 2 -24.31 -4.87 20.93
C HIS A 2 -24.99 -3.50 20.85
N PRO A 3 -24.62 -2.51 21.68
CA PRO A 3 -25.33 -1.23 21.78
C PRO A 3 -25.07 -0.29 20.59
N THR A 4 -24.05 -0.58 19.77
CA THR A 4 -23.58 0.29 18.69
C THR A 4 -23.64 -0.41 17.33
N LYS A 5 -23.98 0.37 16.30
CA LYS A 5 -23.95 -0.08 14.90
C LYS A 5 -22.51 -0.38 14.49
N LEU A 6 -22.27 -1.58 13.97
CA LEU A 6 -20.98 -1.98 13.41
C LEU A 6 -20.60 -1.05 12.25
N ARG A 7 -19.43 -0.42 12.37
CA ARG A 7 -18.83 0.45 11.36
C ARG A 7 -17.68 -0.28 10.66
N ARG A 8 -17.38 0.12 9.43
CA ARG A 8 -16.16 -0.35 8.73
C ARG A 8 -14.94 0.07 9.56
N GLY A 9 -14.03 -0.88 9.81
CA GLY A 9 -12.85 -0.68 10.65
C GLY A 9 -12.99 -1.13 12.11
N GLN A 10 -14.17 -1.60 12.56
CA GLN A 10 -14.37 -2.14 13.92
C GLN A 10 -14.10 -3.64 14.05
N LEU A 11 -13.29 -4.19 13.15
CA LEU A 11 -12.91 -5.61 13.15
C LEU A 11 -11.42 -5.71 13.50
N ALA A 12 -11.09 -6.47 14.54
CA ALA A 12 -9.71 -6.73 14.94
C ALA A 12 -8.94 -7.47 13.82
N GLY A 13 -9.62 -8.32 13.05
CA GLY A 13 -9.03 -9.03 11.94
C GLY A 13 -9.97 -10.06 11.34
N ASN A 14 -9.40 -10.94 10.52
CA ASN A 14 -10.09 -12.09 9.95
C ASN A 14 -9.26 -13.35 10.23
N ASN A 15 -9.93 -14.46 10.54
CA ASN A 15 -9.28 -15.77 10.63
C ASN A 15 -9.47 -16.50 9.29
N PHE A 16 -8.39 -17.06 8.74
CA PHE A 16 -8.39 -17.72 7.44
C PHE A 16 -7.99 -19.19 7.58
N GLU A 17 -8.76 -20.07 6.96
CA GLU A 17 -8.40 -21.46 6.73
C GLU A 17 -8.19 -21.64 5.21
N ILE A 18 -6.96 -21.95 4.81
CA ILE A 18 -6.58 -22.02 3.39
C ILE A 18 -6.07 -23.43 3.08
N LEU A 19 -6.72 -24.10 2.13
CA LEU A 19 -6.27 -25.37 1.58
C LEU A 19 -5.49 -25.12 0.28
N VAL A 20 -4.18 -25.37 0.30
CA VAL A 20 -3.34 -25.35 -0.90
C VAL A 20 -3.37 -26.73 -1.53
N THR A 21 -3.72 -26.79 -2.82
CA THR A 21 -3.81 -28.03 -3.61
C THR A 21 -2.89 -27.95 -4.82
N ASP A 22 -2.75 -29.05 -5.56
CA ASP A 22 -1.90 -29.15 -6.76
C ASP A 22 -0.42 -28.79 -6.49
N LEU A 23 0.14 -29.40 -5.45
CA LEU A 23 1.54 -29.17 -5.07
C LEU A 23 2.49 -29.79 -6.09
N SER A 24 3.53 -29.04 -6.46
CA SER A 24 4.58 -29.47 -7.38
C SER A 24 5.42 -30.64 -6.86
N VAL A 25 5.44 -30.85 -5.55
CA VAL A 25 6.07 -31.97 -4.84
C VAL A 25 5.09 -32.55 -3.83
N GLN A 26 5.24 -33.82 -3.47
CA GLN A 26 4.28 -34.57 -2.66
C GLN A 26 4.95 -35.28 -1.47
N GLY A 27 4.13 -35.79 -0.55
CA GLY A 27 4.60 -36.64 0.56
C GLY A 27 5.55 -35.92 1.52
N ALA A 28 6.64 -36.59 1.91
CA ALA A 28 7.58 -36.09 2.92
C ALA A 28 8.29 -34.80 2.49
N GLU A 29 8.58 -34.63 1.19
CA GLU A 29 9.22 -33.42 0.69
C GLU A 29 8.29 -32.20 0.80
N ALA A 30 7.02 -32.35 0.41
CA ALA A 30 6.02 -31.30 0.55
C ALA A 30 5.88 -30.86 2.01
N LYS A 31 5.81 -31.83 2.93
CA LYS A 31 5.73 -31.57 4.38
C LYS A 31 6.95 -30.77 4.87
N ALA A 32 8.16 -31.20 4.53
CA ALA A 32 9.39 -30.52 4.94
C ALA A 32 9.46 -29.08 4.42
N ARG A 33 9.06 -28.83 3.16
CA ARG A 33 9.01 -27.47 2.59
C ARG A 33 7.98 -26.59 3.31
N VAL A 34 6.80 -27.12 3.61
CA VAL A 34 5.76 -26.39 4.34
C VAL A 34 6.24 -26.05 5.75
N GLU A 35 6.84 -27.00 6.47
CA GLU A 35 7.40 -26.76 7.81
C GLU A 35 8.49 -25.69 7.78
N ALA A 36 9.38 -25.71 6.79
CA ALA A 36 10.41 -24.69 6.63
C ALA A 36 9.82 -23.30 6.34
N VAL A 37 8.81 -23.22 5.47
CA VAL A 37 8.10 -21.96 5.16
C VAL A 37 7.36 -21.44 6.39
N LEU A 38 6.63 -22.30 7.12
CA LEU A 38 5.94 -21.90 8.35
C LEU A 38 6.91 -21.43 9.43
N GLY A 39 8.07 -22.09 9.56
CA GLY A 39 9.16 -21.64 10.43
C GLY A 39 9.60 -20.23 10.07
N ALA A 40 9.95 -19.99 8.81
CA ALA A 40 10.36 -18.67 8.34
C ALA A 40 9.27 -17.60 8.52
N LEU A 41 8.02 -17.93 8.21
CA LEU A 41 6.88 -17.01 8.40
C LEU A 41 6.68 -16.65 9.88
N SER A 42 6.82 -17.64 10.78
CA SER A 42 6.71 -17.39 12.21
C SER A 42 7.83 -16.48 12.71
N GLU A 43 9.06 -16.66 12.19
CA GLU A 43 10.27 -15.94 12.58
C GLU A 43 10.37 -14.53 12.01
N GLN A 44 9.93 -14.33 10.77
CA GLN A 44 10.24 -13.14 9.98
C GLN A 44 8.98 -12.37 9.57
N GLY A 45 7.80 -12.97 9.69
CA GLY A 45 6.56 -12.40 9.18
C GLY A 45 6.52 -12.36 7.65
N VAL A 46 5.65 -11.49 7.11
CA VAL A 46 5.55 -11.22 5.66
C VAL A 46 5.48 -9.73 5.40
N PRO A 47 5.99 -9.26 4.24
CA PRO A 47 5.77 -7.89 3.80
C PRO A 47 4.28 -7.59 3.63
N ASN A 48 3.81 -6.50 4.23
CA ASN A 48 2.40 -6.12 4.21
C ASN A 48 2.00 -5.43 2.89
N TYR A 49 2.17 -6.11 1.76
CA TYR A 49 1.83 -5.55 0.46
C TYR A 49 0.31 -5.43 0.26
N PHE A 50 -0.10 -4.33 -0.38
CA PHE A 50 -1.42 -4.25 -0.97
C PHE A 50 -1.52 -5.16 -2.19
N GLY A 51 -2.41 -6.15 -2.14
CA GLY A 51 -2.61 -7.09 -3.23
C GLY A 51 -3.21 -6.46 -4.51
N PRO A 52 -3.19 -7.20 -5.64
CA PRO A 52 -3.67 -6.70 -6.95
C PRO A 52 -5.11 -6.17 -6.93
N GLN A 53 -5.97 -6.71 -6.05
CA GLN A 53 -7.34 -6.23 -5.88
C GLN A 53 -7.41 -4.74 -5.51
N ARG A 54 -6.45 -4.23 -4.72
CA ARG A 54 -6.40 -2.84 -4.28
C ARG A 54 -6.00 -1.88 -5.40
N LEU A 55 -5.14 -2.34 -6.31
CA LEU A 55 -4.59 -1.55 -7.41
C LEU A 55 -5.53 -1.51 -8.63
N GLY A 56 -6.59 -2.33 -8.62
CA GLY A 56 -7.47 -2.55 -9.76
C GLY A 56 -6.91 -3.56 -10.77
N LYS A 57 -7.73 -3.99 -11.72
CA LYS A 57 -7.33 -4.99 -12.73
C LYS A 57 -6.06 -4.53 -13.46
N HIS A 58 -4.96 -5.27 -13.32
CA HIS A 58 -3.63 -4.91 -13.86
C HIS A 58 -3.15 -3.50 -13.46
N GLY A 59 -3.48 -3.00 -12.26
CA GLY A 59 -3.00 -1.69 -11.78
C GLY A 59 -3.74 -0.48 -12.37
N GLN A 60 -4.84 -0.69 -13.11
CA GLN A 60 -5.56 0.39 -13.79
C GLN A 60 -6.05 1.51 -12.85
N SER A 61 -6.45 1.19 -11.62
CA SER A 61 -6.94 2.20 -10.68
C SER A 61 -5.79 3.07 -10.17
N ALA A 62 -4.65 2.46 -9.83
CA ALA A 62 -3.45 3.19 -9.43
C ALA A 62 -2.94 4.10 -10.56
N ARG A 63 -2.99 3.61 -11.81
CA ARG A 63 -2.62 4.40 -12.99
C ARG A 63 -3.51 5.61 -13.20
N ALA A 64 -4.82 5.39 -13.12
CA ALA A 64 -5.77 6.47 -13.23
C ALA A 64 -5.58 7.50 -12.10
N GLY A 65 -5.25 7.05 -10.88
CA GLY A 65 -4.89 7.92 -9.76
C GLY A 65 -3.68 8.80 -10.08
N LEU A 66 -2.59 8.20 -10.58
CA LEU A 66 -1.38 8.94 -10.97
C LEU A 66 -1.67 9.98 -12.05
N GLU A 67 -2.43 9.61 -13.08
CA GLU A 67 -2.82 10.53 -14.16
C GLU A 67 -3.66 11.71 -13.64
N ARG A 68 -4.54 11.48 -12.64
CA ARG A 68 -5.33 12.54 -12.00
C ARG A 68 -4.43 13.50 -11.23
N VAL A 69 -3.49 12.98 -10.44
CA VAL A 69 -2.57 13.78 -9.62
C VAL A 69 -1.67 14.64 -10.51
N LEU A 70 -1.05 14.03 -11.52
CA LEU A 70 -0.18 14.76 -12.45
C LEU A 70 -0.94 15.83 -13.23
N ALA A 71 -2.16 15.52 -13.69
CA ALA A 71 -3.01 16.48 -14.40
C ALA A 71 -3.40 17.67 -13.51
N ALA A 72 -3.74 17.42 -12.23
CA ALA A 72 -4.07 18.48 -11.28
C ALA A 72 -2.84 19.36 -10.96
N ALA A 73 -1.65 18.77 -10.92
CA ALA A 73 -0.38 19.47 -10.72
C ALA A 73 0.16 20.18 -11.97
N GLY A 74 -0.53 20.08 -13.13
CA GLY A 74 -0.04 20.63 -14.40
C GLY A 74 1.23 19.93 -14.93
N LYS A 75 1.54 18.73 -14.44
CA LYS A 75 2.74 17.98 -14.81
C LYS A 75 2.49 17.09 -16.03
N PRO A 76 3.50 16.92 -16.90
CA PRO A 76 3.36 16.01 -18.03
C PRO A 76 3.17 14.58 -17.52
N SER A 77 2.15 13.88 -18.03
CA SER A 77 2.08 12.43 -17.84
C SER A 77 3.18 11.79 -18.68
N ALA A 78 4.33 11.46 -18.08
CA ALA A 78 5.29 10.59 -18.75
C ALA A 78 4.60 9.24 -19.06
N GLN A 79 5.11 8.51 -20.05
CA GLN A 79 4.61 7.17 -20.37
C GLN A 79 4.96 6.21 -19.22
N HIS A 80 4.20 6.21 -18.11
CA HIS A 80 4.41 5.35 -16.93
C HIS A 80 4.04 3.87 -17.19
N GLN A 81 4.34 3.36 -18.39
CA GLN A 81 4.00 2.01 -18.83
C GLN A 81 4.68 0.92 -17.97
N HIS A 82 5.80 1.24 -17.31
CA HIS A 82 6.62 0.27 -16.60
C HIS A 82 6.00 -0.20 -15.26
N TYR A 83 5.45 0.70 -14.44
CA TYR A 83 4.96 0.35 -13.09
C TYR A 83 3.47 -0.02 -13.03
N LEU A 84 2.74 0.21 -14.11
CA LEU A 84 1.27 0.21 -14.11
C LEU A 84 0.64 -0.66 -15.20
N GLY A 85 1.47 -1.36 -15.99
CA GLY A 85 1.05 -2.27 -17.05
C GLY A 85 0.44 -1.58 -18.29
N GLY A 86 0.87 -2.04 -19.46
CA GLY A 86 0.17 -1.85 -20.74
C GLY A 86 0.40 -0.52 -21.48
N SER A 87 0.44 -0.64 -22.81
CA SER A 87 0.56 0.46 -23.78
C SER A 87 -0.81 1.10 -24.03
N SER A 88 -0.94 2.40 -23.73
CA SER A 88 -2.16 3.15 -23.97
C SER A 88 -2.27 3.53 -25.45
N GLY A 89 -3.15 2.84 -26.18
CA GLY A 89 -3.60 3.28 -27.50
C GLY A 89 -4.19 4.70 -27.42
N LYS A 90 -3.75 5.59 -28.31
CA LYS A 90 -4.21 6.97 -28.41
C LYS A 90 -5.74 7.01 -28.63
N LYS A 91 -6.53 7.37 -27.62
CA LYS A 91 -7.95 7.70 -27.79
C LYS A 91 -8.21 9.18 -27.47
N LYS A 92 -8.95 9.83 -28.37
CA LYS A 92 -9.34 11.24 -28.34
C LYS A 92 -9.97 11.62 -26.99
N ARG A 93 -9.49 12.74 -26.42
CA ARG A 93 -10.07 13.40 -25.24
C ARG A 93 -11.48 13.90 -25.55
N LYS A 94 -12.51 13.11 -25.22
CA LYS A 94 -13.84 13.66 -24.91
C LYS A 94 -13.76 14.20 -23.47
N ARG A 95 -14.35 15.38 -23.21
CA ARG A 95 -14.54 15.91 -21.84
C ARG A 95 -15.13 14.78 -21.00
N GLN A 96 -14.30 14.18 -20.14
CA GLN A 96 -14.71 13.08 -19.30
C GLN A 96 -15.57 13.72 -18.22
N ASN A 97 -16.89 13.52 -18.34
CA ASN A 97 -17.86 13.87 -17.31
C ASN A 97 -17.30 13.51 -15.94
N GLN A 98 -17.51 14.41 -14.97
CA GLN A 98 -17.12 14.29 -13.57
C GLN A 98 -17.10 12.83 -13.13
N VAL A 99 -15.90 12.28 -12.92
CA VAL A 99 -15.77 11.00 -12.25
C VAL A 99 -16.27 11.25 -10.83
N GLY A 100 -17.34 10.57 -10.43
CA GLY A 100 -17.92 10.79 -9.11
C GLY A 100 -16.87 10.63 -8.00
N ASP A 101 -16.97 11.46 -6.96
CA ASP A 101 -15.98 11.59 -5.88
C ASP A 101 -15.53 10.24 -5.31
N TRP A 102 -16.43 9.26 -5.25
CA TRP A 102 -16.12 7.90 -4.83
C TRP A 102 -15.07 7.20 -5.70
N LEU A 103 -15.22 7.25 -7.04
CA LEU A 103 -14.29 6.58 -7.94
C LEU A 103 -12.94 7.33 -7.98
N LEU A 104 -12.98 8.66 -7.92
CA LEU A 104 -11.76 9.45 -7.78
C LEU A 104 -11.02 9.07 -6.49
N ARG A 105 -11.72 8.99 -5.35
CA ARG A 105 -11.16 8.53 -4.08
C ARG A 105 -10.52 7.15 -4.21
N MET A 106 -11.19 6.19 -4.84
CA MET A 106 -10.63 4.85 -5.03
C MET A 106 -9.36 4.84 -5.88
N GLN A 107 -9.27 5.72 -6.88
CA GLN A 107 -8.08 5.87 -7.73
C GLN A 107 -6.90 6.47 -6.96
N ILE A 108 -7.14 7.50 -6.14
CA ILE A 108 -6.09 8.09 -5.30
C ILE A 108 -5.61 7.09 -4.23
N VAL A 109 -6.53 6.38 -3.56
CA VAL A 109 -6.16 5.34 -2.59
C VAL A 109 -5.35 4.22 -3.25
N ALA A 110 -5.72 3.80 -4.46
CA ALA A 110 -4.96 2.81 -5.20
C ALA A 110 -3.55 3.29 -5.56
N LEU A 111 -3.37 4.58 -5.86
CA LEU A 111 -2.05 5.19 -6.08
C LEU A 111 -1.22 5.18 -4.79
N GLN A 112 -1.79 5.59 -3.65
CA GLN A 112 -1.08 5.55 -2.37
C GLN A 112 -0.64 4.12 -2.03
N SER A 113 -1.49 3.12 -2.24
CA SER A 113 -1.13 1.71 -2.09
C SER A 113 0.00 1.27 -3.02
N ALA A 114 0.07 1.81 -4.24
CA ALA A 114 1.17 1.52 -5.16
C ALA A 114 2.50 2.13 -4.68
N LEU A 115 2.47 3.37 -4.20
CA LEU A 115 3.65 4.04 -3.62
C LEU A 115 4.15 3.31 -2.38
N PHE A 116 3.23 2.90 -1.49
CA PHE A 116 3.53 2.05 -0.34
C PHE A 116 4.26 0.78 -0.76
N ASN A 117 3.71 0.03 -1.73
CA ASN A 117 4.33 -1.20 -2.22
C ASN A 117 5.72 -0.94 -2.83
N ALA A 118 5.91 0.18 -3.53
CA ALA A 118 7.20 0.55 -4.12
C ALA A 118 8.25 0.85 -3.04
N CYS A 119 7.91 1.61 -2.00
CA CYS A 119 8.79 1.85 -0.86
C CYS A 119 9.17 0.54 -0.16
N LEU A 120 8.17 -0.31 0.10
CA LEU A 120 8.39 -1.60 0.76
C LEU A 120 9.27 -2.53 -0.07
N GLY A 121 9.07 -2.59 -1.40
CA GLY A 121 9.94 -3.34 -2.31
C GLY A 121 11.39 -2.89 -2.26
N ARG A 122 11.64 -1.58 -2.32
CA ARG A 122 13.01 -1.05 -2.25
C ARG A 122 13.71 -1.29 -0.91
N ARG A 123 12.95 -1.30 0.19
CA ARG A 123 13.47 -1.68 1.51
C ARG A 123 13.92 -3.14 1.52
N LEU A 124 13.10 -4.04 0.99
CA LEU A 124 13.45 -5.46 0.87
C LEU A 124 14.66 -5.69 -0.03
N ASP A 125 14.77 -4.99 -1.16
CA ASP A 125 15.92 -5.09 -2.08
C ASP A 125 17.24 -4.69 -1.41
N LYS A 126 17.20 -3.75 -0.46
CA LYS A 126 18.36 -3.35 0.36
C LYS A 126 18.63 -4.28 1.55
N GLY A 127 17.76 -5.27 1.80
CA GLY A 127 17.80 -6.08 3.01
C GLY A 127 17.37 -5.33 4.28
N GLU A 128 16.78 -4.15 4.14
CA GLU A 128 16.24 -3.34 5.24
C GLU A 128 14.88 -3.93 5.65
N THR A 129 14.94 -4.98 6.46
CA THR A 129 13.77 -5.67 7.01
C THR A 129 13.28 -5.03 8.31
N ARG A 130 13.86 -3.92 8.77
CA ARG A 130 13.34 -3.23 9.96
C ARG A 130 13.36 -1.72 9.72
N PRO A 131 12.36 -0.98 10.23
CA PRO A 131 12.46 0.47 10.27
C PRO A 131 13.75 0.87 11.00
N ALA A 132 14.43 1.87 10.47
CA ALA A 132 15.60 2.42 11.15
C ALA A 132 15.18 3.12 12.45
N GLU A 133 16.13 3.28 13.38
CA GLU A 133 15.90 3.99 14.64
C GLU A 133 15.46 5.44 14.34
N GLY A 134 14.27 5.82 14.81
CA GLY A 134 13.67 7.13 14.53
C GLY A 134 12.72 7.18 13.32
N GLU A 135 12.56 6.09 12.56
CA GLU A 135 11.49 6.01 11.56
C GLU A 135 10.13 5.79 12.23
N GLU A 136 9.23 6.75 12.05
CA GLU A 136 7.85 6.66 12.51
C GLU A 136 7.04 5.83 11.50
N LEU A 137 6.92 4.53 11.76
CA LEU A 137 5.99 3.69 11.02
C LEU A 137 4.58 3.85 11.60
N CYS A 138 3.61 4.24 10.77
CA CYS A 138 2.21 4.10 11.15
C CYS A 138 1.76 2.66 10.90
N GLY A 139 1.08 2.04 11.87
CA GLY A 139 0.43 0.75 11.59
C GLY A 139 -0.06 -0.05 12.79
N LEU A 140 0.30 0.31 14.02
CA LEU A 140 -0.37 -0.24 15.19
C LEU A 140 -1.23 0.84 15.81
N VAL A 141 -2.53 0.71 15.52
CA VAL A 141 -3.57 1.48 16.19
C VAL A 141 -4.04 0.67 17.39
N ASN A 142 -4.26 1.35 18.51
CA ASN A 142 -4.93 0.74 19.66
C ASN A 142 -6.33 0.26 19.22
N GLU A 143 -6.65 -1.02 19.43
CA GLU A 143 -7.90 -1.64 18.97
C GLU A 143 -9.16 -1.01 19.57
N GLU A 144 -9.06 -0.41 20.77
CA GLU A 144 -10.17 0.23 21.47
C GLU A 144 -10.34 1.71 21.09
N THR A 145 -9.23 2.40 20.77
CA THR A 145 -9.23 3.86 20.58
C THR A 145 -8.94 4.31 19.14
N ASN A 146 -8.52 3.40 18.26
CA ASN A 146 -7.99 3.69 16.92
C ASN A 146 -6.85 4.73 16.89
N ALA A 147 -6.23 5.02 18.04
CA ALA A 147 -5.11 5.94 18.13
C ALA A 147 -3.80 5.24 17.76
N SER A 148 -2.93 5.90 17.01
CA SER A 148 -1.57 5.42 16.74
C SER A 148 -0.82 5.21 18.06
N LEU A 149 -0.22 4.02 18.25
CA LEU A 149 0.59 3.73 19.41
C LEU A 149 1.96 4.44 19.30
N PRO A 150 2.37 5.27 20.28
CA PRO A 150 3.72 5.82 20.32
C PRO A 150 4.76 4.69 20.43
N GLY A 151 5.90 4.81 19.74
CA GLY A 151 6.94 3.78 19.76
C GLY A 151 6.67 2.60 18.81
N SER A 152 6.04 2.88 17.67
CA SER A 152 5.71 1.89 16.66
C SER A 152 6.92 1.04 16.24
N ALA A 153 8.13 1.61 16.15
CA ALA A 153 9.35 0.88 15.83
C ALA A 153 9.65 -0.30 16.79
N ALA A 154 9.38 -0.15 18.09
CA ALA A 154 9.58 -1.22 19.08
C ALA A 154 8.52 -2.33 18.96
N LEU A 155 7.26 -1.96 18.71
CA LEU A 155 6.18 -2.92 18.50
C LEU A 155 6.27 -3.62 17.13
N PHE A 156 6.79 -2.96 16.09
CA PHE A 156 7.10 -3.58 14.81
C PHE A 156 8.24 -4.61 14.93
N ALA A 157 9.19 -4.38 15.84
CA ALA A 157 10.23 -5.37 16.17
C ALA A 157 9.64 -6.61 16.86
N GLU A 158 8.60 -6.46 17.68
CA GLU A 158 7.88 -7.58 18.32
C GLU A 158 6.93 -8.30 17.35
N HIS A 159 6.21 -7.57 16.50
CA HIS A 159 5.19 -8.10 15.58
C HIS A 159 5.72 -8.51 14.20
N ARG A 160 7.00 -8.24 13.88
CA ARG A 160 7.68 -8.72 12.66
C ARG A 160 6.96 -8.33 11.36
N THR A 161 6.34 -7.15 11.33
CA THR A 161 5.60 -6.65 10.17
C THR A 161 6.37 -5.53 9.47
N PHE A 162 6.63 -5.68 8.18
CA PHE A 162 7.28 -4.64 7.37
C PHE A 162 6.22 -3.67 6.82
N SER A 163 6.41 -2.37 7.02
CA SER A 163 5.48 -1.32 6.57
C SER A 163 6.20 -0.20 5.81
N ALA A 164 5.42 0.65 5.16
CA ALA A 164 5.85 1.81 4.38
C ALA A 164 4.85 2.96 4.60
N PRO A 165 5.17 4.22 4.25
CA PRO A 165 4.23 5.32 4.45
C PRO A 165 3.05 5.25 3.49
N MET A 166 1.86 5.65 3.95
CA MET A 166 0.78 6.07 3.05
C MET A 166 0.88 7.57 2.84
N PHE A 167 1.53 7.99 1.75
CA PHE A 167 1.77 9.41 1.48
C PHE A 167 0.48 10.24 1.40
N GLY A 168 0.48 11.39 2.09
CA GLY A 168 -0.60 12.37 2.09
C GLY A 168 -0.17 13.63 2.85
N SER A 169 -1.08 14.59 3.05
CA SER A 169 -0.75 15.88 3.68
C SER A 169 -0.08 15.77 5.05
N GLU A 170 -0.34 14.69 5.78
CA GLU A 170 0.13 14.43 7.14
C GLU A 170 1.32 13.44 7.18
N CYS A 171 1.72 12.86 6.04
CA CYS A 171 2.78 11.85 5.95
C CYS A 171 3.78 12.23 4.85
N PRO A 172 4.73 13.16 5.14
CA PRO A 172 5.80 13.52 4.22
C PRO A 172 6.87 12.41 4.13
N PRO A 173 7.68 12.37 3.06
CA PRO A 173 8.82 11.45 2.99
C PRO A 173 9.86 11.78 4.07
N SER A 174 10.40 10.73 4.68
CA SER A 174 11.33 10.78 5.81
C SER A 174 12.72 10.23 5.48
N ASN A 175 12.85 9.42 4.43
CA ASN A 175 14.10 8.77 4.03
C ASN A 175 14.33 8.82 2.50
N ASP A 176 15.55 8.46 2.08
CA ASP A 176 15.96 8.49 0.67
C ASP A 176 15.13 7.57 -0.22
N ILE A 177 14.63 6.45 0.32
CA ILE A 177 13.80 5.51 -0.44
C ILE A 177 12.48 6.18 -0.82
N GLU A 178 11.82 6.80 0.15
CA GLU A 178 10.55 7.50 -0.01
C GLU A 178 10.67 8.68 -0.97
N HIS A 179 11.73 9.48 -0.83
CA HIS A 179 12.05 10.55 -1.77
C HIS A 179 12.25 10.02 -3.20
N ALA A 180 13.01 8.94 -3.35
CA ALA A 180 13.30 8.37 -4.66
C ALA A 180 12.06 7.73 -5.31
N VAL A 181 11.16 7.12 -4.53
CA VAL A 181 9.89 6.59 -5.03
C VAL A 181 8.98 7.71 -5.52
N LEU A 182 8.77 8.77 -4.73
CA LEU A 182 7.96 9.92 -5.16
C LEU A 182 8.53 10.58 -6.43
N SER A 183 9.86 10.73 -6.49
CA SER A 183 10.57 11.27 -7.66
C SER A 183 10.36 10.41 -8.91
N GLU A 184 10.41 9.07 -8.79
CA GLU A 184 10.19 8.15 -9.91
C GLU A 184 8.76 8.25 -10.46
N PHE A 185 7.79 8.46 -9.58
CA PHE A 185 6.39 8.68 -9.96
C PHE A 185 6.14 10.12 -10.46
N GLY A 186 7.14 11.01 -10.38
CA GLY A 186 7.04 12.39 -10.85
C GLY A 186 6.11 13.27 -10.00
N ILE A 187 5.78 12.86 -8.79
CA ILE A 187 4.84 13.53 -7.89
C ILE A 187 5.50 13.92 -6.58
N THR A 188 4.89 14.85 -5.89
CA THR A 188 5.25 15.28 -4.54
C THR A 188 4.08 15.00 -3.60
N VAL A 189 4.34 15.02 -2.30
CA VAL A 189 3.26 14.90 -1.30
C VAL A 189 2.26 16.05 -1.41
N SER A 190 2.70 17.25 -1.80
CA SER A 190 1.78 18.36 -2.04
C SER A 190 0.80 18.11 -3.18
N ASP A 191 1.21 17.36 -4.22
CA ASP A 191 0.31 17.00 -5.32
C ASP A 191 -0.77 16.01 -4.85
N LEU A 192 -0.42 15.10 -3.94
CA LEU A 192 -1.37 14.19 -3.30
C LEU A 192 -2.30 14.93 -2.32
N ALA A 193 -1.76 15.88 -1.56
CA ALA A 193 -2.51 16.68 -0.57
C ALA A 193 -3.66 17.50 -1.20
N ALA A 194 -3.56 17.82 -2.50
CA ALA A 194 -4.65 18.46 -3.26
C ALA A 194 -5.94 17.63 -3.31
N PHE A 195 -5.88 16.34 -2.95
CA PHE A 195 -7.01 15.41 -2.91
C PHE A 195 -7.49 15.09 -1.48
N SER A 196 -6.96 15.76 -0.46
CA SER A 196 -7.32 15.54 0.96
C SER A 196 -8.81 15.68 1.25
N TRP A 197 -9.50 16.58 0.53
CA TRP A 197 -10.95 16.80 0.60
C TRP A 197 -11.80 15.56 0.28
N LEU A 198 -11.23 14.53 -0.37
CA LEU A 198 -11.88 13.24 -0.59
C LEU A 198 -11.89 12.35 0.66
N GLY A 199 -11.37 12.83 1.79
CA GLY A 199 -11.12 12.03 2.99
C GLY A 199 -10.03 10.98 2.77
N VAL A 200 -9.06 11.31 1.90
CA VAL A 200 -7.86 10.52 1.62
C VAL A 200 -6.73 11.21 2.38
N GLN A 201 -6.54 10.84 3.63
CA GLN A 201 -5.42 11.31 4.44
C GLN A 201 -4.24 10.35 4.30
N GLY A 202 -3.04 10.89 4.51
CA GLY A 202 -1.85 10.06 4.71
C GLY A 202 -1.95 9.39 6.08
N GLY A 203 -1.45 8.17 6.16
CA GLY A 203 -1.52 7.32 7.35
C GLY A 203 -0.16 6.77 7.64
#